data_AF-F3ZAH4-F1
#
_entry.id   AF-F3ZAH4-F1
#
_cell.length_a   1.000
_cell.length_b   1.000
_cell.length_c   1.000
_cell.angle_alpha   90.00
_cell.angle_beta   90.00
_cell.angle_gamma   90.00
#
_symmetry.space_group_name_H-M   'P 1'
#
loop_
_entity.id
_entity.type
_entity.pdbx_description
1 polymer ?
#
loop_
_entity_poly.entity_id
_entity_poly.type
_entity_poly.pdbx_seq_one_letter_code
_entity_poly.pdbx_strand_id
1 'polypeptide(L)'
;MAVEESAPQLSGLRAKVEYMIEKTFPGQRVSGRFFAEHVRRKGGALSHSYFSNILAGKVTHPSEDILKALGLGFGVDWRFFKDESEVVEDVLSGLRFLARHRTGEVSGVAARGPVRDGLPPELLDFALSLLAEEDGAALGSGTAAGTSAEPEG
;
A
#
# COMPACT_ATOMS: atom_id res chain seq x y z
N MET A 1 27.71 -20.19 7.79
CA MET A 1 26.24 -20.32 7.62
C MET A 1 25.66 -18.93 7.71
N ALA A 2 25.36 -18.31 6.57
CA ALA A 2 24.54 -17.10 6.56
C ALA A 2 23.11 -17.56 6.78
N VAL A 3 22.49 -17.12 7.87
CA VAL A 3 21.07 -17.33 8.09
C VAL A 3 20.40 -16.32 7.16
N GLU A 4 19.92 -16.78 6.01
CA GLU A 4 18.95 -16.01 5.24
C GLU A 4 17.73 -15.88 6.15
N GLU A 5 17.64 -14.75 6.86
CA GLU A 5 16.48 -14.35 7.63
C GLU A 5 15.35 -14.16 6.61
N SER A 6 14.66 -15.26 6.30
CA SER A 6 13.49 -15.26 5.44
C SER A 6 12.53 -14.26 6.03
N ALA A 7 12.42 -13.08 5.40
CA ALA A 7 11.46 -12.08 5.76
C ALA A 7 10.11 -12.81 5.86
N PRO A 8 9.45 -12.82 7.03
CA PRO A 8 8.19 -13.51 7.16
C PRO A 8 7.26 -12.97 6.07
N GLN A 9 6.67 -13.85 5.28
CA GLN A 9 5.71 -13.42 4.26
C GLN A 9 4.47 -12.89 5.00
N LEU A 10 4.47 -11.58 5.27
CA LEU A 10 3.41 -10.87 5.98
C LEU A 10 2.22 -10.63 5.03
N SER A 11 1.67 -11.70 4.44
CA SER A 11 0.63 -11.60 3.43
C SER A 11 -0.77 -11.30 3.99
N GLY A 12 -0.95 -11.28 5.31
CA GLY A 12 -2.27 -11.09 5.93
C GLY A 12 -2.25 -10.14 7.14
N LEU A 13 -3.38 -9.47 7.35
CA LEU A 13 -3.58 -8.53 8.46
C LEU A 13 -3.19 -9.14 9.82
N ARG A 14 -3.61 -10.38 10.09
CA ARG A 14 -3.28 -11.08 11.33
C ARG A 14 -1.76 -11.21 11.51
N ALA A 15 -1.06 -11.69 10.48
CA ALA A 15 0.39 -11.88 10.52
C ALA A 15 1.11 -10.54 10.73
N LYS A 16 0.66 -9.49 10.05
CA LYS A 16 1.17 -8.11 10.23
C LYS A 16 0.97 -7.61 11.65
N VAL A 17 -0.21 -7.84 12.25
CA VAL A 17 -0.48 -7.43 13.63
C VAL A 17 0.32 -8.25 14.64
N GLU A 18 0.44 -9.57 14.45
CA GLU A 18 1.28 -10.43 15.31
C GLU A 18 2.76 -10.00 15.25
N TYR A 19 3.26 -9.72 14.05
CA TYR A 19 4.61 -9.17 13.86
C TYR A 19 4.79 -7.84 14.59
N MET A 20 3.82 -6.92 14.47
CA MET A 20 3.89 -5.64 15.15
C MET A 20 3.80 -5.75 16.68
N ILE A 21 3.06 -6.73 17.21
CA ILE A 21 3.05 -7.02 18.65
C ILE A 21 4.45 -7.43 19.10
N GLU A 22 5.09 -8.36 18.41
CA GLU A 22 6.43 -8.84 18.78
C GLU A 22 7.47 -7.70 18.74
N LYS A 23 7.39 -6.83 17.72
CA LYS A 23 8.31 -5.69 17.59
C LYS A 23 8.05 -4.56 18.57
N THR A 24 6.78 -4.29 18.90
CA THR A 24 6.40 -3.14 19.74
C THR A 24 6.38 -3.49 21.23
N PHE A 25 6.09 -4.74 21.57
CA PHE A 25 5.92 -5.23 22.94
C PHE A 25 6.67 -6.56 23.13
N PRO A 26 8.01 -6.55 23.01
CA PRO A 26 8.81 -7.78 23.01
C PRO A 26 8.60 -8.57 24.31
N GLY A 27 8.31 -9.86 24.18
CA GLY A 27 8.10 -10.77 25.31
C GLY A 27 6.82 -10.53 26.14
N GLN A 28 5.92 -9.65 25.70
CA GLN A 28 4.68 -9.35 26.40
C GLN A 28 3.46 -9.93 25.68
N ARG A 29 2.59 -10.61 26.43
CA ARG A 29 1.27 -11.02 25.91
C ARG A 29 0.33 -9.81 25.90
N VAL A 30 0.18 -9.21 24.74
CA VAL A 30 -0.73 -8.08 24.52
C VAL A 30 -2.18 -8.57 24.51
N SER A 31 -2.94 -8.20 25.55
CA SER A 31 -4.39 -8.43 25.56
C SER A 31 -5.12 -7.37 24.73
N GLY A 32 -6.30 -7.71 24.19
CA GLY A 32 -7.13 -6.75 23.46
C GLY A 32 -7.52 -5.54 24.29
N ARG A 33 -7.71 -5.70 25.61
CA ARG A 33 -8.00 -4.59 26.51
C ARG A 33 -6.81 -3.65 26.67
N PHE A 34 -5.62 -4.20 26.84
CA PHE A 34 -4.40 -3.39 26.91
C PHE A 34 -4.19 -2.58 25.63
N PHE A 35 -4.32 -3.23 24.47
CA PHE A 35 -4.09 -2.56 23.19
C PHE A 35 -5.16 -1.50 22.89
N ALA A 36 -6.44 -1.79 23.15
CA ALA A 36 -7.52 -0.81 23.01
C ALA A 36 -7.30 0.43 23.90
N GLU A 37 -6.83 0.24 25.13
CA GLU A 37 -6.51 1.35 26.03
C GLU A 37 -5.27 2.12 25.57
N HIS A 38 -4.28 1.43 25.02
CA HIS A 38 -3.09 2.05 24.42
C HIS A 38 -3.45 2.94 23.23
N VAL A 39 -4.32 2.47 22.32
CA VAL A 39 -4.84 3.26 21.20
C VAL A 39 -5.63 4.47 21.70
N ARG A 40 -6.48 4.29 22.72
CA ARG A 40 -7.26 5.38 23.32
C ARG A 40 -6.39 6.49 23.90
N ARG A 41 -5.32 6.13 24.63
CA ARG A 41 -4.36 7.09 25.18
C ARG A 41 -3.64 7.91 24.11
N LYS A 42 -3.53 7.38 22.90
CA LYS A 42 -2.97 8.08 21.74
C LYS A 42 -3.99 8.89 20.95
N GLY A 43 -5.27 8.92 21.36
CA GLY A 43 -6.34 9.66 20.69
C GLY A 43 -7.11 8.87 19.63
N GLY A 44 -6.89 7.56 19.52
CA GLY A 44 -7.63 6.68 18.60
C GLY A 44 -8.80 5.97 19.27
N ALA A 45 -9.59 5.26 18.45
CA ALA A 45 -10.69 4.44 18.92
C ALA A 45 -10.57 3.03 18.36
N LEU A 46 -10.42 2.03 19.24
CA LEU A 46 -10.45 0.61 18.88
C LEU A 46 -11.07 -0.19 20.03
N SER A 47 -11.97 -1.12 19.71
CA SER A 47 -12.56 -1.99 20.73
C SER A 47 -11.67 -3.22 20.99
N HIS A 48 -11.65 -3.67 22.24
CA HIS A 48 -10.85 -4.83 22.64
C HIS A 48 -11.26 -6.10 21.90
N SER A 49 -12.58 -6.32 21.74
CA SER A 49 -13.13 -7.49 21.03
C SER A 49 -12.76 -7.47 19.55
N TYR A 50 -12.72 -6.29 18.93
CA TYR A 50 -12.32 -6.17 17.53
C TYR A 50 -10.85 -6.55 17.34
N PHE A 51 -9.96 -6.07 18.21
CA PHE A 51 -8.55 -6.45 18.20
C PHE A 51 -8.37 -7.97 18.42
N SER A 52 -9.09 -8.55 19.38
CA SER A 52 -9.07 -10.00 19.60
C SER A 52 -9.59 -10.79 18.38
N ASN A 53 -10.57 -10.28 17.65
CA ASN A 53 -11.07 -10.91 16.44
C ASN A 53 -10.07 -10.84 15.27
N ILE A 54 -9.28 -9.76 15.17
CA ILE A 54 -8.16 -9.67 14.21
C ILE A 54 -7.11 -10.75 14.53
N LEU A 55 -6.70 -10.88 15.79
CA LEU A 55 -5.74 -11.91 16.21
C LEU A 55 -6.27 -13.34 16.03
N ALA A 56 -7.58 -13.53 16.13
CA ALA A 56 -8.23 -14.80 15.82
C ALA A 56 -8.36 -15.07 14.31
N GLY A 57 -7.98 -14.12 13.44
CA GLY A 57 -8.12 -14.22 11.98
C GLY A 57 -9.56 -14.10 11.48
N LYS A 58 -10.50 -13.66 12.33
CA LYS A 58 -11.92 -13.47 11.98
C LYS A 58 -12.17 -12.19 11.19
N VAL A 59 -11.23 -11.25 11.25
CA VAL A 59 -11.28 -9.99 10.52
C VAL A 59 -10.05 -9.94 9.63
N THR A 60 -10.30 -9.85 8.33
CA THR A 60 -9.26 -9.79 7.28
C THR A 60 -9.24 -8.43 6.58
N HIS A 61 -10.41 -7.81 6.38
CA HIS A 61 -10.58 -6.52 5.70
C HIS A 61 -11.31 -5.52 6.62
N PRO A 62 -10.61 -4.93 7.60
CA PRO A 62 -11.20 -3.92 8.47
C PRO A 62 -11.35 -2.58 7.74
N SER A 63 -12.18 -1.69 8.26
CA SER A 63 -12.29 -0.34 7.70
C SER A 63 -11.01 0.49 7.91
N GLU A 64 -10.84 1.53 7.09
CA GLU A 64 -9.69 2.42 7.17
C GLU A 64 -9.51 3.06 8.56
N ASP A 65 -10.61 3.42 9.23
CA ASP A 65 -10.55 3.96 10.60
C ASP A 65 -9.92 2.99 11.60
N ILE A 66 -10.16 1.70 11.42
CA ILE A 66 -9.53 0.66 12.24
C ILE A 66 -8.06 0.50 11.88
N LEU A 67 -7.70 0.56 10.60
CA LEU A 67 -6.30 0.55 10.17
C LEU A 67 -5.54 1.75 10.74
N LYS A 68 -6.13 2.95 10.71
CA LYS A 68 -5.60 4.16 11.34
C LYS A 68 -5.42 3.99 12.84
N ALA A 69 -6.40 3.39 13.51
CA ALA A 69 -6.32 3.10 14.94
C ALA A 69 -5.18 2.12 15.27
N LEU A 70 -4.98 1.08 14.43
CA LEU A 70 -3.85 0.16 14.53
C LEU A 70 -2.51 0.88 14.31
N GLY A 71 -2.41 1.65 13.23
CA GLY A 71 -1.22 2.46 12.90
C GLY A 71 -0.85 3.39 14.04
N LEU A 72 -1.82 4.10 14.61
CA LEU A 72 -1.62 4.96 15.77
C LEU A 72 -1.15 4.16 17.00
N GLY A 73 -1.79 3.02 17.29
CA GLY A 73 -1.45 2.14 18.40
C GLY A 73 0.01 1.67 18.33
N PHE A 74 0.45 1.21 17.17
CA PHE A 74 1.80 0.71 16.94
C PHE A 74 2.82 1.80 16.59
N GLY A 75 2.39 3.01 16.23
CA GLY A 75 3.27 4.08 15.78
C GLY A 75 3.82 3.87 14.36
N VAL A 76 3.03 3.26 13.47
CA VAL A 76 3.39 3.00 12.07
C VAL A 76 2.35 3.57 11.12
N ASP A 77 2.72 3.75 9.85
CA ASP A 77 1.76 4.13 8.83
C ASP A 77 0.70 3.02 8.68
N TRP A 78 -0.58 3.41 8.67
CA TRP A 78 -1.70 2.49 8.65
C TRP A 78 -1.77 1.66 7.36
N ARG A 79 -1.18 2.13 6.26
CA ARG A 79 -1.09 1.41 4.99
C ARG A 79 -0.27 0.14 5.09
N PHE A 80 0.62 0.05 6.09
CA PHE A 80 1.33 -1.19 6.39
C PHE A 80 0.37 -2.38 6.52
N PHE A 81 -0.81 -2.15 7.09
CA PHE A 81 -1.82 -3.17 7.35
C PHE A 81 -2.75 -3.46 6.16
N LYS A 82 -2.74 -2.64 5.10
CA LYS A 82 -3.49 -2.93 3.86
C LYS A 82 -2.85 -4.10 3.11
N ASP A 83 -3.60 -4.71 2.20
CA ASP A 83 -2.99 -5.61 1.23
C ASP A 83 -1.99 -4.86 0.34
N GLU A 84 -0.92 -5.54 -0.08
CA GLU A 84 0.11 -4.93 -0.93
C GLU A 84 -0.50 -4.40 -2.24
N SER A 85 -1.41 -5.17 -2.84
CA SER A 85 -2.10 -4.76 -4.08
C SER A 85 -2.92 -3.48 -3.88
N GLU A 86 -3.59 -3.33 -2.74
CA GLU A 86 -4.37 -2.13 -2.42
C GLU A 86 -3.49 -0.89 -2.17
N VAL A 87 -2.27 -1.07 -1.65
CA VAL A 87 -1.32 0.04 -1.49
C VAL A 87 -0.76 0.44 -2.85
N VAL A 88 -0.43 -0.53 -3.69
CA VAL A 88 0.06 -0.28 -5.05
C VAL A 88 -0.98 0.50 -5.85
N GLU A 89 -2.25 0.08 -5.84
CA GLU A 89 -3.32 0.81 -6.55
C GLU A 89 -3.52 2.25 -6.07
N ASP A 90 -3.44 2.50 -4.76
CA ASP A 90 -3.52 3.84 -4.19
C ASP A 90 -2.35 4.72 -4.67
N VAL A 91 -1.13 4.16 -4.71
CA VAL A 91 0.08 4.86 -5.17
C VAL A 91 0.00 5.14 -6.68
N LEU A 92 -0.38 4.16 -7.49
CA LEU A 92 -0.54 4.34 -8.94
C LEU A 92 -1.62 5.40 -9.23
N SER A 93 -2.71 5.40 -8.47
CA SER A 93 -3.76 6.43 -8.58
C SER A 93 -3.24 7.82 -8.22
N GLY A 94 -2.43 7.96 -7.17
CA GLY A 94 -1.78 9.22 -6.79
C GLY A 94 -0.79 9.73 -7.85
N LEU A 95 0.01 8.84 -8.42
CA LEU A 95 0.96 9.18 -9.50
C LEU A 95 0.22 9.60 -10.77
N ARG A 96 -0.84 8.87 -11.17
CA ARG A 96 -1.71 9.24 -12.29
C ARG A 96 -2.35 10.61 -12.08
N PHE A 97 -2.79 10.92 -10.86
CA PHE A 97 -3.32 12.23 -10.51
C PHE A 97 -2.27 13.34 -10.67
N LEU A 98 -1.06 13.14 -10.17
CA LEU A 98 0.05 14.11 -10.31
C LEU A 98 0.43 14.34 -11.77
N ALA A 99 0.44 13.28 -12.59
CA ALA A 99 0.65 13.37 -14.03
C ALA A 99 -0.36 14.31 -14.69
N ARG A 100 -1.65 14.06 -14.44
CA ARG A 100 -2.78 14.81 -15.03
C ARG A 100 -2.86 16.25 -14.52
N HIS A 101 -2.43 16.51 -13.29
CA HIS A 101 -2.31 17.87 -12.77
C HIS A 101 -1.26 18.68 -13.55
N ARG A 102 -0.13 18.06 -13.93
CA ARG A 102 0.93 18.71 -14.71
C ARG A 102 0.58 18.90 -16.18
N THR A 103 -0.17 17.98 -16.78
CA THR A 103 -0.65 18.11 -18.18
C THR A 103 -1.79 19.12 -18.33
N GLY A 104 -2.30 19.67 -17.22
CA GLY A 104 -3.39 20.67 -17.22
C GLY A 104 -4.79 20.05 -17.37
N GLU A 105 -4.90 18.72 -17.30
CA GLU A 105 -6.18 18.00 -17.36
C GLU A 105 -7.01 18.17 -16.07
N VAL A 106 -6.34 18.44 -14.93
CA VAL A 106 -7.00 18.79 -13.67
C VAL A 106 -6.98 20.32 -13.49
N SER A 107 -7.73 21.03 -14.34
CA SER A 107 -7.90 22.49 -14.21
C SER A 107 -9.04 22.81 -13.24
N GLY A 108 -8.68 23.23 -12.02
CA GLY A 108 -9.62 23.65 -10.99
C GLY A 108 -8.96 24.53 -9.95
N VAL A 109 -9.72 25.49 -9.40
CA VAL A 109 -9.33 26.68 -8.61
C VAL A 109 -8.42 26.42 -7.38
N ALA A 110 -8.15 25.16 -7.00
CA ALA A 110 -7.23 24.80 -5.91
C ALA A 110 -5.73 24.84 -6.29
N ALA A 111 -5.38 25.00 -7.57
CA ALA A 111 -4.01 24.88 -8.09
C ALA A 111 -3.08 26.10 -7.83
N ARG A 112 -3.47 27.11 -7.04
CA ARG A 112 -2.61 28.26 -6.68
C ARG A 112 -2.21 28.22 -5.21
N GLY A 113 -1.39 27.25 -4.82
CA GLY A 113 -0.68 27.23 -3.54
C GLY A 113 0.78 26.86 -3.77
N PRO A 114 1.76 27.45 -3.04
CA PRO A 114 3.17 27.15 -3.24
C PRO A 114 3.45 25.73 -2.74
N VAL A 115 3.60 24.77 -3.67
CA VAL A 115 4.02 23.41 -3.36
C VAL A 115 5.48 23.47 -2.92
N ARG A 116 5.72 23.43 -1.60
CA ARG A 116 7.09 23.46 -1.03
C ARG A 116 7.65 22.06 -0.71
N ASP A 117 6.84 21.00 -0.77
CA ASP A 117 7.25 19.62 -0.45
C ASP A 117 6.78 18.63 -1.53
N GLY A 118 7.08 18.91 -2.80
CA GLY A 118 6.81 17.99 -3.91
C GLY A 118 7.96 16.99 -4.13
N LEU A 119 7.65 15.85 -4.76
CA LEU A 119 8.68 14.94 -5.29
C LEU A 119 9.58 15.70 -6.29
N PRO A 120 10.90 15.46 -6.27
CA PRO A 120 11.81 15.96 -7.29
C PRO A 120 11.29 15.59 -8.69
N PRO A 121 11.38 16.49 -9.68
CA PRO A 121 10.85 16.27 -11.02
C PRO A 121 11.42 15.01 -11.69
N GLU A 122 12.66 14.66 -11.38
CA GLU A 122 13.33 13.46 -11.89
C GLU A 122 12.71 12.17 -11.32
N LEU A 123 12.30 12.18 -10.05
CA LEU A 123 11.65 11.03 -9.42
C LEU A 123 10.20 10.87 -9.86
N LEU A 124 9.52 11.98 -10.16
CA LEU A 124 8.19 11.93 -10.76
C LEU A 124 8.26 11.43 -12.20
N ASP A 125 9.17 11.95 -13.02
CA ASP A 125 9.34 11.50 -14.41
C ASP A 125 9.71 10.01 -14.47
N PHE A 126 10.53 9.53 -13.52
CA PHE A 126 10.82 8.10 -13.36
C PHE A 126 9.58 7.29 -12.95
N ALA A 127 8.78 7.77 -11.99
CA ALA A 127 7.54 7.11 -11.61
C ALA A 127 6.53 7.05 -12.76
N LEU A 128 6.51 8.08 -13.62
CA LEU A 128 5.69 8.13 -14.82
C LEU A 128 6.22 7.21 -15.94
N SER A 129 7.54 7.05 -16.06
CA SER A 129 8.12 6.12 -17.04
C SER A 129 7.79 4.67 -16.69
N LEU A 130 7.86 4.31 -15.40
CA LEU A 130 7.44 2.98 -14.93
C LEU A 130 5.97 2.69 -15.25
N LEU A 131 5.09 3.68 -15.07
CA LEU A 131 3.66 3.53 -15.38
C LEU A 131 3.42 3.37 -16.89
N ALA A 132 4.17 4.10 -17.73
CA ALA A 132 4.07 3.99 -19.18
C ALA A 132 4.55 2.62 -19.72
N GLU A 133 5.49 1.98 -19.02
CA GLU A 133 5.96 0.64 -19.34
C GLU A 133 4.89 -0.44 -19.05
N GLU A 134 4.11 -0.28 -17.98
CA GLU A 134 2.99 -1.17 -17.65
C GLU A 134 1.82 -1.05 -18.64
N ASP A 135 1.48 0.17 -19.06
CA ASP A 135 0.45 0.41 -20.09
C ASP A 135 0.90 -0.10 -21.49
N GLY A 136 2.21 -0.03 -21.77
CA GLY A 136 2.80 -0.53 -23.03
C GLY A 136 2.85 -2.06 -23.12
N ALA A 137 2.95 -2.77 -22.00
CA ALA A 137 2.95 -4.23 -21.96
C ALA A 137 1.58 -4.84 -22.35
N ALA A 138 0.48 -4.12 -22.13
CA ALA A 138 -0.86 -4.55 -22.50
C ALA A 138 -1.18 -4.43 -24.01
N LEU A 139 -0.34 -3.72 -24.78
CA LEU A 139 -0.55 -3.48 -26.23
C LEU A 139 0.51 -4.14 -27.13
N GLY A 140 1.42 -4.95 -26.57
CA GLY A 140 2.49 -5.62 -27.31
C GLY A 140 2.23 -7.07 -27.77
N SER A 141 1.10 -7.68 -27.40
CA SER A 141 0.77 -9.06 -27.79
C SER A 141 -0.29 -9.09 -28.90
N GLY A 142 0.10 -8.66 -30.11
CA GLY A 142 -0.77 -8.87 -31.26
C GLY A 142 -0.39 -8.07 -32.51
N THR A 143 0.72 -8.44 -33.17
CA THR A 143 0.77 -8.53 -34.64
C THR A 143 2.18 -8.91 -35.12
N ALA A 144 2.29 -10.06 -35.77
CA ALA A 144 3.17 -10.31 -36.92
C ALA A 144 3.03 -11.80 -37.35
N ALA A 145 1.91 -12.16 -37.98
CA ALA A 145 1.84 -13.36 -38.81
C ALA A 145 1.19 -12.96 -40.14
N GLY A 146 2.02 -12.38 -41.00
CA GLY A 146 1.61 -11.89 -42.31
C GLY A 146 2.84 -11.59 -43.15
N THR A 147 3.53 -12.62 -43.63
CA THR A 147 4.03 -12.72 -45.01
C THR A 147 4.92 -13.96 -45.14
N SER A 148 4.51 -14.86 -46.02
CA SER A 148 5.35 -15.36 -47.09
C SER A 148 4.47 -16.20 -48.02
N ALA A 149 4.13 -15.58 -49.15
CA ALA A 149 3.66 -16.28 -50.33
C ALA A 149 4.78 -17.21 -50.81
N GLU A 150 4.46 -18.49 -51.01
CA GLU A 150 5.30 -19.40 -51.78
C GLU A 150 4.96 -19.26 -53.27
N PRO A 151 5.96 -19.13 -54.15
CA PRO A 151 5.84 -19.57 -55.52
C PRO A 151 6.73 -20.79 -55.79
N GLU A 152 6.33 -21.50 -56.84
CA GLU A 152 7.10 -22.40 -57.72
C GLU A 152 7.10 -23.91 -57.43
N GLY A 153 6.94 -24.65 -58.55
CA GLY A 153 7.70 -25.87 -58.80
C GLY A 153 6.89 -27.13 -59.05
#